data_AF-A0A1M7RDB4-F1
#
_entry.id   AF-A0A1M7RDB4-F1
#
_cell.length_a   1.000
_cell.length_b   1.000
_cell.length_c   1.000
_cell.angle_alpha   90.00
_cell.angle_beta   90.00
_cell.angle_gamma   90.00
#
_symmetry.space_group_name_H-M   'P 1'
#
loop_
_entity.id
_entity.type
_entity.pdbx_description
1 polymer ?
#
loop_
_entity_poly.entity_id
_entity_poly.type
_entity_poly.pdbx_seq_one_letter_code
_entity_poly.pdbx_strand_id
1 'polypeptide(L)'
;MVEYANERGHEVTPVVRDRSRYPGDGAVEGDVTDPSRVAELVDGQDAVVMTAVRLDVPAVEFFSQAARSLTAARPRRLLAAGIGTTLDAAPGVPVHDTPGFPAEHRAFSLGHVAQLDAFRAAPPEVDWVVLAPPPVMLTDEPAGGPSVTGGTAVLPGTTFSYGDLAAALVTEAEEPRYHRQLVAVARGY
;
A
#
# COMPACT_ATOMS: atom_id res chain seq x y z
N MET A 1 3.78 -2.70 -10.54
CA MET A 1 2.37 -2.92 -10.17
C MET A 1 1.50 -3.13 -11.39
N VAL A 2 1.19 -2.09 -12.18
CA VAL A 2 0.33 -2.21 -13.37
C VAL A 2 0.83 -3.25 -14.36
N GLU A 3 2.11 -3.16 -14.75
CA GLU A 3 2.76 -4.13 -15.65
C GLU A 3 2.62 -5.57 -15.14
N TYR A 4 3.03 -5.83 -13.89
CA TYR A 4 2.90 -7.15 -13.27
C TYR A 4 1.45 -7.67 -13.24
N ALA A 5 0.47 -6.83 -12.91
CA ALA A 5 -0.93 -7.23 -12.90
C ALA A 5 -1.46 -7.54 -14.31
N ASN A 6 -1.06 -6.77 -15.34
CA ASN A 6 -1.40 -7.06 -16.73
C ASN A 6 -0.78 -8.38 -17.21
N GLU A 7 0.48 -8.65 -16.86
CA GLU A 7 1.16 -9.93 -17.16
C GLU A 7 0.47 -11.14 -16.51
N ARG A 8 -0.17 -10.92 -15.35
CA ARG A 8 -1.01 -11.91 -14.66
C ARG A 8 -2.41 -12.06 -15.26
N GLY A 9 -2.77 -11.24 -16.25
CA GLY A 9 -4.04 -11.31 -16.98
C GLY A 9 -5.16 -10.44 -16.41
N HIS A 10 -4.85 -9.50 -15.52
CA HIS A 10 -5.83 -8.57 -14.96
C HIS A 10 -6.07 -7.38 -15.89
N GLU A 11 -7.31 -6.88 -15.91
CA GLU A 11 -7.63 -5.58 -16.50
C GLU A 11 -7.37 -4.50 -15.45
N VAL A 12 -6.37 -3.65 -15.71
CA VAL A 12 -5.96 -2.60 -14.76
C VAL A 12 -6.31 -1.23 -15.30
N THR A 13 -6.99 -0.42 -14.49
CA THR A 13 -7.18 1.02 -14.75
C THR A 13 -6.19 1.83 -13.91
N PRO A 14 -5.09 2.35 -14.48
CA PRO A 14 -4.15 3.18 -13.74
C PRO A 14 -4.79 4.54 -13.43
N VAL A 15 -4.78 4.96 -12.17
CA VAL A 15 -5.26 6.30 -11.77
C VAL A 15 -4.05 7.15 -11.38
N VAL A 16 -3.88 8.27 -12.06
CA VAL A 16 -2.76 9.19 -11.84
C VAL A 16 -3.24 10.63 -11.79
N ARG A 17 -2.53 11.51 -11.08
CA ARG A 17 -2.89 12.94 -11.01
C ARG A 17 -2.56 13.70 -12.29
N ASP A 18 -1.50 13.30 -12.97
CA ASP A 18 -1.00 13.93 -14.20
C ASP A 18 -0.68 12.83 -15.21
N ARG A 19 -1.56 12.65 -16.21
CA ARG A 19 -1.40 11.60 -17.22
C ARG A 19 -0.14 11.77 -18.06
N SER A 20 0.36 13.00 -18.23
CA SER A 20 1.58 13.26 -19.01
C SER A 20 2.84 12.66 -18.38
N ARG A 21 2.78 12.33 -17.08
CA ARG A 21 3.89 11.71 -16.34
C ARG A 21 3.79 10.20 -16.23
N TYR A 22 2.70 9.61 -16.72
CA TYR A 22 2.52 8.17 -16.68
C TYR A 22 3.11 7.53 -17.94
N PRO A 23 4.03 6.56 -17.82
CA PRO A 23 4.75 6.01 -18.96
C PRO A 23 3.94 5.01 -19.81
N GLY A 24 2.78 4.57 -19.33
CA GLY A 24 1.91 3.61 -20.04
C GLY A 24 0.66 4.24 -20.64
N ASP A 25 -0.12 3.42 -21.32
CA ASP A 25 -1.43 3.82 -21.86
C ASP A 25 -2.56 3.58 -20.86
N GLY A 26 -3.77 4.06 -21.20
CA GLY A 26 -5.00 3.73 -20.48
C GLY A 26 -5.18 4.38 -19.11
N ALA A 27 -4.19 5.15 -18.63
CA ALA A 27 -4.35 5.87 -17.36
C ALA A 27 -5.48 6.90 -17.44
N VAL A 28 -6.21 7.05 -16.33
CA VAL A 28 -7.23 8.08 -16.13
C VAL A 28 -6.76 9.10 -15.10
N GLU A 29 -7.22 10.34 -15.22
CA GLU A 29 -6.93 11.36 -14.21
C GLU A 29 -7.80 11.18 -12.97
N GLY A 30 -7.15 11.25 -11.81
CA GLY A 30 -7.78 11.24 -10.50
C GLY A 30 -6.80 11.56 -9.39
N ASP A 31 -7.32 12.15 -8.31
CA ASP A 31 -6.61 12.34 -7.06
C ASP A 31 -7.30 11.51 -5.98
N VAL A 32 -6.56 10.63 -5.31
CA VAL A 32 -7.08 9.78 -4.23
C VAL A 32 -7.61 10.58 -3.04
N THR A 33 -7.24 11.86 -2.93
CA THR A 33 -7.73 12.78 -1.90
C THR A 33 -9.07 13.45 -2.24
N ASP A 34 -9.59 13.27 -3.46
CA ASP A 34 -10.93 13.68 -3.90
C ASP A 34 -11.95 12.54 -3.71
N PRO A 35 -12.84 12.60 -2.70
CA PRO A 35 -13.77 11.52 -2.42
C PRO A 35 -14.77 11.25 -3.55
N SER A 36 -15.18 12.29 -4.29
CA SER A 36 -16.18 12.14 -5.36
C SER A 36 -15.56 11.40 -6.54
N ARG A 37 -14.34 11.82 -6.93
CA ARG A 37 -13.61 11.15 -8.00
C ARG A 37 -13.22 9.72 -7.65
N VAL A 38 -12.84 9.47 -6.39
CA VAL A 38 -12.58 8.11 -5.91
C VAL A 38 -13.84 7.24 -6.00
N ALA A 39 -15.00 7.73 -5.56
CA ALA A 39 -16.24 6.96 -5.64
C ALA A 39 -16.61 6.56 -7.08
N GLU A 40 -16.44 7.47 -8.05
CA GLU A 40 -16.64 7.16 -9.48
C GLU A 40 -15.69 6.08 -10.00
N LEU A 41 -14.42 6.14 -9.63
CA LEU A 41 -13.38 5.24 -10.16
C LEU A 41 -13.36 3.87 -9.47
N VAL A 42 -13.88 3.78 -8.25
CA VAL A 42 -14.01 2.52 -7.50
C VAL A 42 -15.21 1.70 -7.96
N ASP A 43 -16.24 2.35 -8.51
CA ASP A 43 -17.45 1.65 -8.96
C ASP A 43 -17.13 0.59 -10.03
N GLY A 44 -17.73 -0.59 -9.85
CA GLY A 44 -17.50 -1.74 -10.73
C GLY A 44 -16.13 -2.43 -10.61
N GLN A 45 -15.19 -1.94 -9.80
CA GLN A 45 -13.87 -2.57 -9.63
C GLN A 45 -13.91 -3.74 -8.63
N ASP A 46 -13.22 -4.82 -8.95
CA ASP A 46 -13.11 -5.98 -8.06
C ASP A 46 -12.13 -5.75 -6.90
N ALA A 47 -11.06 -5.01 -7.14
CA ALA A 47 -10.08 -4.61 -6.14
C ALA A 47 -9.49 -3.23 -6.44
N VAL A 48 -9.14 -2.51 -5.38
CA VAL A 48 -8.48 -1.19 -5.45
C VAL A 48 -7.14 -1.29 -4.75
N VAL A 49 -6.07 -0.84 -5.39
CA VAL A 49 -4.71 -0.90 -4.84
C VAL A 49 -4.14 0.50 -4.68
N MET A 50 -3.99 0.95 -3.43
CA MET A 50 -3.42 2.24 -3.09
C MET A 50 -1.89 2.16 -3.03
N THR A 51 -1.23 2.77 -4.02
CA THR A 51 0.24 2.93 -4.10
C THR A 51 0.68 4.40 -4.20
N ALA A 52 -0.27 5.33 -4.17
CA ALA A 52 0.02 6.74 -4.38
C ALA A 52 0.76 7.36 -3.19
N VAL A 53 1.63 8.33 -3.50
CA VAL A 53 2.40 9.10 -2.51
C VAL A 53 2.48 10.57 -2.95
N ARG A 54 2.48 11.47 -1.97
CA ARG A 54 2.84 12.88 -2.16
C ARG A 54 3.92 13.26 -1.16
N LEU A 55 4.94 13.94 -1.66
CA LEU A 55 6.07 14.45 -0.87
C LEU A 55 6.03 15.98 -0.72
N ASP A 56 5.09 16.63 -1.43
CA ASP A 56 4.89 18.08 -1.45
C ASP A 56 3.85 18.58 -0.43
N VAL A 57 3.23 17.66 0.32
CA VAL A 57 2.27 17.94 1.40
C VAL A 57 2.62 17.08 2.62
N PRO A 58 2.16 17.46 3.83
CA PRO A 58 2.39 16.65 5.03
C PRO A 58 1.86 15.21 4.86
N ALA A 59 2.69 14.21 5.18
CA ALA A 59 2.34 12.80 4.99
C ALA A 59 1.05 12.40 5.74
N VAL A 60 0.90 12.85 6.99
CA VAL A 60 -0.31 12.60 7.81
C VAL A 60 -1.58 13.14 7.13
N GLU A 61 -1.50 14.32 6.53
CA GLU A 61 -2.63 14.92 5.81
C GLU A 61 -2.99 14.07 4.58
N PHE A 62 -2.02 13.82 3.71
CA PHE A 62 -2.24 13.08 2.47
C PHE A 62 -2.77 11.67 2.71
N PHE A 63 -2.06 10.88 3.53
CA PHE A 63 -2.41 9.47 3.72
C PHE A 63 -3.72 9.29 4.48
N SER A 64 -4.01 10.14 5.47
CA SER A 64 -5.31 10.07 6.18
C SER A 64 -6.48 10.48 5.28
N GLN A 65 -6.30 11.49 4.42
CA GLN A 65 -7.34 11.91 3.48
C GLN A 65 -7.56 10.85 2.40
N ALA A 66 -6.49 10.33 1.79
CA ALA A 66 -6.56 9.24 0.81
C ALA A 66 -7.28 8.01 1.38
N ALA A 67 -6.92 7.59 2.59
CA ALA A 67 -7.55 6.46 3.25
C ALA A 67 -9.05 6.69 3.54
N ARG A 68 -9.43 7.90 3.98
CA ARG A 68 -10.84 8.27 4.20
C ARG A 68 -11.63 8.28 2.88
N SER A 69 -11.08 8.81 1.81
CA SER A 69 -11.73 8.80 0.49
C SER A 69 -11.96 7.37 -0.02
N LEU A 70 -10.93 6.52 0.05
CA LEU A 70 -11.01 5.12 -0.38
C LEU A 70 -12.02 4.32 0.44
N THR A 71 -12.01 4.48 1.77
CA THR A 71 -12.93 3.74 2.65
C THR A 71 -14.37 4.23 2.53
N ALA A 72 -14.59 5.53 2.29
CA ALA A 72 -15.92 6.09 2.02
C ALA A 72 -16.53 5.57 0.72
N ALA A 73 -15.72 5.25 -0.29
CA ALA A 73 -16.15 4.65 -1.55
C ALA A 73 -16.53 3.17 -1.44
N ARG A 74 -16.29 2.52 -0.28
CA ARG A 74 -16.69 1.13 0.03
C ARG A 74 -16.28 0.12 -1.07
N PRO A 75 -15.00 0.07 -1.48
CA PRO A 75 -14.52 -0.90 -2.46
C PRO A 75 -14.79 -2.33 -1.96
N ARG A 76 -15.01 -3.25 -2.91
CA ARG A 76 -15.18 -4.68 -2.60
C ARG A 76 -13.95 -5.25 -1.91
N ARG A 77 -12.77 -4.79 -2.31
CA ARG A 77 -11.46 -5.14 -1.75
C ARG A 77 -10.51 -3.96 -1.86
N LEU A 78 -9.85 -3.61 -0.76
CA LEU A 78 -8.88 -2.51 -0.69
C LEU A 78 -7.50 -3.02 -0.25
N LEU A 79 -6.51 -2.95 -1.13
CA LEU A 79 -5.13 -3.20 -0.78
C LEU A 79 -4.36 -1.89 -0.72
N ALA A 80 -3.38 -1.80 0.16
CA ALA A 80 -2.46 -0.68 0.18
C ALA A 80 -1.02 -1.12 0.37
N ALA A 81 -0.11 -0.44 -0.33
CA ALA A 81 1.30 -0.49 -0.02
C ALA A 81 1.53 0.22 1.33
N GLY A 82 1.96 -0.55 2.33
CA GLY A 82 2.49 -0.04 3.58
C GLY A 82 3.99 0.25 3.47
N ILE A 83 4.61 0.55 4.60
CA ILE A 83 6.06 0.72 4.71
C ILE A 83 6.59 -0.09 5.89
N GLY A 84 7.81 -0.60 5.77
CA GLY A 84 8.39 -1.42 6.83
C GLY A 84 8.60 -0.68 8.15
N THR A 85 8.61 0.65 8.15
CA THR A 85 8.84 1.42 9.37
C THR A 85 7.64 1.44 10.32
N THR A 86 6.46 0.99 9.88
CA THR A 86 5.29 0.76 10.74
C THR A 86 5.22 -0.65 11.32
N LEU A 87 6.10 -1.56 10.89
CA LEU A 87 6.23 -2.89 11.46
C LEU A 87 6.94 -2.83 12.82
N ASP A 88 6.68 -3.83 13.64
CA ASP A 88 7.24 -4.00 14.98
C ASP A 88 8.70 -4.49 14.90
N ALA A 89 9.63 -3.67 15.41
CA ALA A 89 11.03 -4.08 15.65
C ALA A 89 11.16 -4.93 16.91
N ALA A 90 10.25 -4.74 17.86
CA ALA A 90 10.01 -5.56 19.05
C ALA A 90 8.50 -5.52 19.35
N PRO A 91 7.94 -6.43 20.18
CA PRO A 91 6.50 -6.47 20.44
C PRO A 91 5.92 -5.10 20.85
N GLY A 92 5.08 -4.52 19.99
CA GLY A 92 4.44 -3.22 20.21
C GLY A 92 5.35 -2.00 20.06
N VAL A 93 6.57 -2.17 19.51
CA VAL A 93 7.51 -1.09 19.24
C VAL A 93 7.74 -0.99 17.73
N PRO A 94 7.03 -0.07 17.04
CA PRO A 94 7.26 0.18 15.63
C PRO A 94 8.70 0.62 15.35
N VAL A 95 9.24 0.26 14.18
CA VAL A 95 10.60 0.64 13.75
C VAL A 95 10.81 2.15 13.84
N HIS A 96 9.80 2.97 13.49
CA HIS A 96 9.91 4.43 13.55
C HIS A 96 9.98 5.03 14.97
N ASP A 97 9.68 4.23 16.00
CA ASP A 97 9.79 4.60 17.41
C ASP A 97 11.05 3.99 18.07
N THR A 98 11.91 3.31 17.30
CA THR A 98 13.17 2.78 17.81
C THR A 98 14.13 3.92 18.19
N PRO A 99 14.97 3.73 19.22
CA PRO A 99 15.97 4.73 19.61
C PRO A 99 16.90 5.10 18.44
N GLY A 100 17.04 6.40 18.17
CA GLY A 100 17.91 6.92 17.12
C GLY A 100 17.30 6.95 15.72
N PHE A 101 16.02 6.59 15.55
CA PHE A 101 15.35 6.70 14.25
C PHE A 101 15.27 8.18 13.80
N PRO A 102 15.65 8.51 12.55
CA PRO A 102 15.68 9.90 12.08
C PRO A 102 14.30 10.56 12.11
N ALA A 103 14.19 11.72 12.76
CA ALA A 103 12.92 12.44 12.93
C ALA A 103 12.28 12.84 11.58
N GLU A 104 13.10 13.17 10.58
CA GLU A 104 12.64 13.50 9.22
C GLU A 104 11.96 12.32 8.51
N HIS A 105 12.45 11.09 8.71
CA HIS A 105 11.82 9.88 8.18
C HIS A 105 10.62 9.45 9.01
N ARG A 106 10.63 9.75 10.32
CA ARG A 106 9.52 9.45 11.22
C ARG A 106 8.24 10.17 10.78
N ALA A 107 8.35 11.42 10.33
CA ALA A 107 7.20 12.18 9.84
C ALA A 107 6.47 11.49 8.67
N PHE A 108 7.22 10.90 7.74
CA PHE A 108 6.64 10.09 6.65
C PHE A 108 5.98 8.82 7.19
N SER A 109 6.60 8.16 8.16
CA SER A 109 6.06 6.95 8.78
C SER A 109 4.74 7.17 9.49
N LEU A 110 4.62 8.30 10.21
CA LEU A 110 3.36 8.70 10.84
C LEU A 110 2.23 8.94 9.85
N GLY A 111 2.54 9.24 8.58
CA GLY A 111 1.56 9.27 7.50
C GLY A 111 0.89 7.91 7.29
N HIS A 112 1.68 6.85 7.19
CA HIS A 112 1.17 5.48 7.08
C HIS A 112 0.50 4.98 8.37
N VAL A 113 0.91 5.47 9.55
CA VAL A 113 0.15 5.23 10.79
C VAL A 113 -1.25 5.83 10.69
N ALA A 114 -1.37 7.09 10.24
CA ALA A 114 -2.66 7.75 10.07
C ALA A 114 -3.54 7.08 8.98
N GLN A 115 -2.92 6.52 7.94
CA GLN A 115 -3.58 5.66 6.95
C GLN A 115 -4.23 4.44 7.62
N LEU A 116 -3.44 3.71 8.41
CA LEU A 116 -3.86 2.48 9.07
C LEU A 116 -4.97 2.75 10.10
N ASP A 117 -4.89 3.86 10.83
CA ASP A 117 -5.94 4.27 11.76
C ASP A 117 -7.26 4.60 11.05
N ALA A 118 -7.19 5.26 9.89
CA ALA A 118 -8.38 5.49 9.06
C ALA A 118 -8.98 4.18 8.52
N PHE A 119 -8.15 3.21 8.11
CA PHE A 119 -8.61 1.88 7.71
C PHE A 119 -9.23 1.08 8.87
N ARG A 120 -8.65 1.13 10.06
CA ARG A 120 -9.21 0.51 11.28
C ARG A 120 -10.58 1.10 11.63
N ALA A 121 -10.77 2.40 11.44
CA ALA A 121 -12.03 3.11 11.67
C ALA A 121 -13.05 2.94 10.52
N ALA A 122 -12.67 2.30 9.40
CA ALA A 122 -13.56 2.10 8.26
C ALA A 122 -14.75 1.20 8.61
N PRO A 123 -15.90 1.36 7.90
CA PRO A 123 -17.04 0.47 8.05
C PRO A 123 -16.64 -1.01 7.99
N PRO A 124 -17.26 -1.90 8.79
CA PRO A 124 -16.84 -3.29 8.93
C PRO A 124 -16.85 -4.08 7.62
N GLU A 125 -17.72 -3.71 6.68
CA GLU A 125 -17.85 -4.30 5.34
C GLU A 125 -16.72 -3.95 4.38
N VAL A 126 -15.91 -2.91 4.68
CA VAL A 126 -14.73 -2.59 3.87
C VAL A 126 -13.64 -3.58 4.21
N ASP A 127 -13.38 -4.50 3.27
CA ASP A 127 -12.32 -5.49 3.39
C ASP A 127 -10.99 -4.91 2.90
N TRP A 128 -10.11 -4.59 3.84
CA TRP A 128 -8.82 -3.96 3.56
C TRP A 128 -7.63 -4.79 4.03
N VAL A 129 -6.49 -4.65 3.36
CA VAL A 129 -5.20 -5.19 3.80
C VAL A 129 -4.09 -4.20 3.47
N VAL A 130 -3.14 -4.04 4.40
CA VAL A 130 -1.92 -3.28 4.18
C VAL A 130 -0.75 -4.25 4.15
N LEU A 131 -0.04 -4.34 3.03
CA LEU A 131 1.19 -5.13 2.92
C LEU A 131 2.39 -4.20 3.11
N ALA A 132 3.15 -4.40 4.18
CA ALA A 132 4.34 -3.62 4.47
C ALA A 132 5.60 -4.44 4.15
N PRO A 133 6.49 -3.94 3.26
CA PRO A 133 7.76 -4.60 2.97
C PRO A 133 8.72 -4.50 4.17
N PRO A 134 9.90 -5.14 4.13
CA PRO A 134 10.92 -4.93 5.16
C PRO A 134 11.35 -3.45 5.22
N PRO A 135 11.86 -2.95 6.36
CA PRO A 135 12.30 -1.56 6.52
C PRO A 135 13.66 -1.30 5.83
N VAL A 136 13.72 -1.56 4.53
CA VAL A 136 14.88 -1.39 3.66
C VAL A 136 14.53 -0.48 2.48
N MET A 137 15.55 0.06 1.81
CA MET A 137 15.34 0.72 0.53
C MET A 137 14.99 -0.33 -0.52
N LEU A 138 13.83 -0.16 -1.16
CA LEU A 138 13.36 -1.05 -2.20
C LEU A 138 14.23 -0.90 -3.46
N THR A 139 14.54 -2.02 -4.12
CA THR A 139 15.21 -2.02 -5.42
C THR A 139 14.21 -1.96 -6.57
N ASP A 140 14.66 -1.53 -7.75
CA ASP A 140 13.85 -1.51 -8.99
C ASP A 140 13.89 -2.84 -9.76
N GLU A 141 14.33 -3.92 -9.11
CA GLU A 141 14.38 -5.25 -9.74
C GLU A 141 12.97 -5.82 -9.97
N PRO A 142 12.78 -6.66 -11.00
CA PRO A 142 11.57 -7.48 -11.13
C PRO A 142 11.30 -8.33 -9.88
N ALA A 143 10.11 -8.92 -9.80
CA ALA A 143 9.77 -9.84 -8.72
C ALA A 143 10.77 -11.01 -8.69
N GLY A 144 11.43 -11.20 -7.55
CA GLY A 144 12.58 -12.10 -7.38
C GLY A 144 12.24 -13.48 -6.84
N GLY A 145 10.96 -13.80 -6.62
CA GLY A 145 10.52 -15.09 -6.10
C GLY A 145 9.22 -15.01 -5.28
N PRO A 146 8.80 -16.13 -4.66
CA PRO A 146 7.62 -16.15 -3.81
C PRO A 146 7.85 -15.26 -2.57
N SER A 147 6.79 -14.61 -2.12
CA SER A 147 6.80 -13.86 -0.87
C SER A 147 6.41 -14.74 0.31
N VAL A 148 6.97 -14.44 1.48
CA VAL A 148 6.49 -14.92 2.76
C VAL A 148 5.78 -13.76 3.46
N THR A 149 4.73 -14.10 4.19
CA THR A 149 3.93 -13.14 4.95
C THR A 149 3.96 -13.49 6.43
N GLY A 150 3.79 -12.49 7.28
CA GLY A 150 3.77 -12.63 8.74
C GLY A 150 2.76 -11.70 9.38
N GLY A 151 2.80 -11.59 10.71
CA GLY A 151 2.02 -10.59 11.43
C GLY A 151 2.60 -9.17 11.25
N THR A 152 2.59 -8.39 12.33
CA THR A 152 3.14 -7.02 12.33
C THR A 152 4.64 -6.96 12.57
N ALA A 153 5.29 -8.09 12.86
CA ALA A 153 6.73 -8.13 13.12
C ALA A 153 7.54 -7.98 11.83
N VAL A 154 8.67 -7.26 11.92
CA VAL A 154 9.67 -7.24 10.85
C VAL A 154 10.14 -8.67 10.55
N LEU A 155 9.98 -9.10 9.30
CA LEU A 155 10.48 -10.38 8.83
C LEU A 155 11.97 -10.28 8.46
N PRO A 156 12.75 -11.35 8.63
CA PRO A 156 14.14 -11.36 8.20
C PRO A 156 14.22 -11.29 6.67
N GLY A 157 15.22 -10.53 6.19
CA GLY A 157 15.41 -10.28 4.77
C GLY A 157 16.10 -8.93 4.57
N THR A 158 17.14 -8.89 3.74
CA THR A 158 17.96 -7.68 3.55
C THR A 158 17.65 -6.95 2.24
N THR A 159 16.86 -7.55 1.36
CA THR A 159 16.55 -7.01 0.03
C THR A 159 15.10 -7.31 -0.32
N PHE A 160 14.41 -6.32 -0.88
CA PHE A 160 13.06 -6.45 -1.40
C PHE A 160 12.88 -5.42 -2.53
N SER A 161 12.19 -5.76 -3.61
CA SER A 161 12.02 -4.86 -4.76
C SER A 161 10.59 -4.32 -4.87
N TYR A 162 10.40 -3.25 -5.66
CA TYR A 162 9.06 -2.83 -6.06
C TYR A 162 8.34 -3.92 -6.87
N GLY A 163 9.09 -4.75 -7.61
CA GLY A 163 8.57 -5.94 -8.26
C GLY A 163 8.00 -6.95 -7.26
N ASP A 164 8.71 -7.24 -6.17
CA ASP A 164 8.21 -8.14 -5.11
C ASP A 164 6.96 -7.59 -4.42
N LEU A 165 6.94 -6.28 -4.12
CA LEU A 165 5.76 -5.65 -3.50
C LEU A 165 4.55 -5.71 -4.44
N ALA A 166 4.75 -5.47 -5.74
CA ALA A 166 3.70 -5.62 -6.74
C ALA A 166 3.19 -7.06 -6.81
N ALA A 167 4.09 -8.04 -6.81
CA ALA A 167 3.73 -9.45 -6.81
C ALA A 167 2.91 -9.82 -5.58
N ALA A 168 3.34 -9.40 -4.39
CA ALA A 168 2.61 -9.67 -3.15
C ALA A 168 1.21 -9.05 -3.13
N LEU A 169 1.07 -7.79 -3.59
CA LEU A 169 -0.23 -7.12 -3.68
C LEU A 169 -1.16 -7.81 -4.68
N VAL A 170 -0.65 -8.23 -5.85
CA VAL A 170 -1.47 -8.93 -6.84
C VAL A 170 -1.88 -10.31 -6.35
N THR A 171 -0.96 -11.08 -5.74
CA THR A 171 -1.29 -12.38 -5.14
C THR A 171 -2.36 -12.25 -4.06
N GLU A 172 -2.27 -11.23 -3.19
CA GLU A 172 -3.28 -11.00 -2.14
C GLU A 172 -4.62 -10.48 -2.68
N ALA A 173 -4.64 -9.91 -3.89
CA ALA A 173 -5.87 -9.56 -4.60
C ALA A 173 -6.52 -10.78 -5.27
N GLU A 174 -5.73 -11.70 -5.82
CA GLU A 174 -6.17 -12.94 -6.46
C GLU A 174 -6.64 -13.99 -5.45
N GLU A 175 -5.88 -14.15 -4.37
CA GLU A 175 -6.14 -15.11 -3.30
C GLU A 175 -6.17 -14.37 -1.96
N PRO A 176 -7.30 -13.74 -1.57
CA PRO A 176 -7.42 -13.04 -0.30
C PRO A 176 -7.14 -13.99 0.89
N ARG A 177 -6.08 -13.70 1.65
CA ARG A 177 -5.68 -14.45 2.86
C ARG A 177 -5.81 -13.61 4.11
N TYR A 178 -5.66 -12.31 3.97
CA TYR A 178 -5.64 -11.35 5.06
C TYR A 178 -6.78 -10.35 4.94
N HIS A 179 -7.40 -10.09 6.09
CA HIS A 179 -8.56 -9.20 6.19
C HIS A 179 -8.36 -8.25 7.36
N ARG A 180 -8.63 -6.97 7.10
CA ARG A 180 -8.62 -5.85 8.04
C ARG A 180 -7.38 -5.80 8.93
N GLN A 181 -6.19 -5.99 8.33
CA GLN A 181 -4.93 -6.01 9.07
C GLN A 181 -3.73 -5.50 8.28
N LEU A 182 -2.70 -5.11 9.03
CA LEU A 182 -1.34 -4.88 8.53
C LEU A 182 -0.57 -6.19 8.55
N VAL A 183 0.11 -6.51 7.46
CA VAL A 183 0.84 -7.76 7.25
C VAL A 183 2.25 -7.42 6.78
N ALA A 184 3.25 -7.94 7.46
CA ALA A 184 4.63 -7.90 6.97
C ALA A 184 4.78 -8.84 5.78
N VAL A 185 5.49 -8.39 4.75
CA VAL A 185 5.89 -9.22 3.61
C VAL A 185 7.41 -9.17 3.44
N ALA A 186 8.01 -10.29 3.07
CA ALA A 186 9.41 -10.40 2.70
C ALA A 186 9.59 -11.44 1.59
N ARG A 187 10.78 -11.48 0.98
CA ARG A 187 11.11 -12.51 0.00
C ARG A 187 11.29 -13.85 0.72
N GLY A 188 10.71 -14.92 0.19
CA GLY A 188 10.93 -16.28 0.69
C GLY A 188 12.37 -16.73 0.46
N TYR A 189 12.81 -17.65 1.31
CA TYR A 189 14.12 -18.32 1.20
C TYR A 189 14.08 -19.48 0.22
#